data_AF-A0A427H7W1-F1
#
_entry.id   AF-A0A427H7W1-F1
#
_cell.length_a   1.000
_cell.length_b   1.000
_cell.length_c   1.000
_cell.angle_alpha   90.00
_cell.angle_beta   90.00
_cell.angle_gamma   90.00
#
_symmetry.space_group_name_H-M   'P 1'
#
loop_
_entity.id
_entity.type
_entity.pdbx_description
1 polymer ?
#
loop_
_entity_poly.entity_id
_entity_poly.type
_entity_poly.pdbx_seq_one_letter_code
_entity_poly.pdbx_strand_id
1 'polypeptide(L)'
;MNARLIRALWKLHSHELDGDRPLRDRGMHEHRLQAMRLRLLVAVATARHDRQEATRRQATKNDCRRQLRTMLKLGDVELAKAIENCDSGTRAAISAAQNAIWLTPEAKWVPSDDPDAMSGAEMLAPETVRRSIEIALANVRSSTAKRGRKEKPYQQYLARACHEYWSACRPKGAPGRVEFTRAVFEAADWRNDKGLPGKVPEDSKNLERLLSKAAREAAADRAAWESLRTLIERGRIK
;
A
#
# COMPACT_ATOMS: atom_id res chain seq x y z
N MET A 1 -12.15 11.17 12.81
CA MET A 1 -12.62 11.31 11.41
C MET A 1 -12.32 12.74 10.94
N ASN A 2 -11.76 12.94 9.74
CA ASN A 2 -11.24 14.26 9.31
C ASN A 2 -12.40 15.25 9.04
N ALA A 3 -12.49 16.34 9.82
CA ALA A 3 -13.55 17.35 9.71
C ALA A 3 -13.64 18.04 8.33
N ARG A 4 -12.56 17.99 7.53
CA ARG A 4 -12.58 18.46 6.14
C ARG A 4 -13.26 17.48 5.19
N LEU A 5 -13.06 16.18 5.37
CA LEU A 5 -13.74 15.13 4.60
C LEU A 5 -15.24 15.15 4.89
N ILE A 6 -15.62 15.28 6.16
CA ILE A 6 -17.01 15.43 6.56
C ILE A 6 -17.61 16.66 5.84
N ARG A 7 -17.02 17.84 5.99
CA ARG A 7 -17.50 19.04 5.29
C ARG A 7 -17.56 18.88 3.77
N ALA A 8 -16.61 18.20 3.15
CA ALA A 8 -16.62 17.95 1.70
C ALA A 8 -17.77 17.03 1.27
N LEU A 9 -18.02 15.93 1.99
CA LEU A 9 -19.13 15.01 1.74
C LEU A 9 -20.49 15.69 1.95
N TRP A 10 -20.62 16.50 3.00
CA TRP A 10 -21.86 17.20 3.32
C TRP A 10 -22.16 18.34 2.33
N LYS A 11 -21.16 19.12 1.90
CA LYS A 11 -21.32 20.16 0.86
C LYS A 11 -21.71 19.59 -0.52
N LEU A 12 -21.32 18.35 -0.81
CA LEU A 12 -21.66 17.67 -2.06
C LEU A 12 -23.14 17.30 -2.15
N HIS A 13 -23.80 17.05 -1.02
CA HIS A 13 -25.21 16.68 -0.99
C HIS A 13 -26.16 17.87 -1.24
N SER A 14 -25.68 19.10 -1.06
CA SER A 14 -26.54 20.30 -0.96
C SER A 14 -26.85 21.05 -2.27
N HIS A 15 -26.44 20.57 -3.44
CA HIS A 15 -26.73 21.28 -4.71
C HIS A 15 -27.30 20.35 -5.79
N GLU A 16 -28.63 20.44 -5.89
CA GLU A 16 -29.49 20.44 -7.08
C GLU A 16 -29.20 19.44 -8.20
N LEU A 17 -29.95 18.34 -8.15
CA LEU A 17 -30.50 17.64 -9.33
C LEU A 17 -32.04 17.54 -9.20
N ASP A 18 -32.66 18.46 -8.47
CA ASP A 18 -33.96 18.21 -7.82
C ASP A 18 -35.18 18.92 -8.44
N GLY A 19 -35.08 19.30 -9.72
CA GLY A 19 -36.18 19.99 -10.39
C GLY A 19 -37.38 19.11 -10.76
N ASP A 20 -37.20 17.82 -11.06
CA ASP A 20 -38.21 17.11 -11.89
C ASP A 20 -38.30 15.58 -11.72
N ARG A 21 -37.79 15.00 -10.62
CA ARG A 21 -37.77 13.53 -10.46
C ARG A 21 -38.99 12.99 -9.69
N PRO A 22 -39.60 11.88 -10.14
CA PRO A 22 -40.63 11.17 -9.37
C PRO A 22 -40.18 10.81 -7.96
N LEU A 23 -41.09 10.86 -6.97
CA LEU A 23 -40.79 10.54 -5.56
C LEU A 23 -40.10 9.17 -5.38
N ARG A 24 -40.48 8.17 -6.21
CA ARG A 24 -39.86 6.83 -6.20
C ARG A 24 -38.39 6.84 -6.65
N ASP A 25 -38.06 7.71 -7.61
CA ASP A 25 -36.69 7.85 -8.12
C ASP A 25 -35.79 8.65 -7.17
N ARG A 26 -36.37 9.54 -6.36
CA ARG A 26 -35.66 10.23 -5.27
C ARG A 26 -35.15 9.24 -4.22
N GLY A 27 -36.01 8.34 -3.73
CA GLY A 27 -35.63 7.36 -2.71
C GLY A 27 -34.54 6.38 -3.17
N MET A 28 -34.61 5.91 -4.43
CA MET A 28 -33.55 5.08 -5.01
C MET A 28 -32.24 5.84 -5.25
N HIS A 29 -32.33 7.12 -5.65
CA HIS A 29 -31.15 7.96 -5.83
C HIS A 29 -30.42 8.22 -4.50
N GLU A 30 -31.16 8.50 -3.43
CA GLU A 30 -30.61 8.73 -2.09
C GLU A 30 -29.91 7.48 -1.53
N HIS A 31 -30.56 6.30 -1.63
CA HIS A 31 -29.94 5.02 -1.25
C HIS A 31 -28.64 4.77 -2.04
N ARG A 32 -28.66 5.05 -3.34
CA ARG A 32 -27.48 4.88 -4.21
C ARG A 32 -26.34 5.84 -3.80
N LEU A 33 -26.66 7.08 -3.46
CA LEU A 33 -25.67 8.06 -2.98
C LEU A 33 -25.10 7.67 -1.61
N GLN A 34 -25.93 7.16 -0.71
CA GLN A 34 -25.48 6.66 0.60
C GLN A 34 -24.54 5.46 0.44
N ALA A 35 -24.86 4.52 -0.45
CA ALA A 35 -23.98 3.39 -0.77
C ALA A 35 -22.63 3.86 -1.34
N MET A 36 -22.63 4.84 -2.25
CA MET A 36 -21.38 5.41 -2.79
C MET A 36 -20.57 6.16 -1.73
N ARG A 37 -21.24 6.88 -0.82
CA ARG A 37 -20.59 7.55 0.32
C ARG A 37 -19.88 6.54 1.23
N LEU A 38 -20.54 5.41 1.53
CA LEU A 38 -19.93 4.34 2.31
C LEU A 38 -18.71 3.74 1.59
N ARG A 39 -18.81 3.46 0.28
CA ARG A 39 -17.67 2.97 -0.52
C ARG A 39 -16.48 3.93 -0.49
N LEU A 40 -16.73 5.24 -0.59
CA LEU A 40 -15.70 6.26 -0.49
C LEU A 40 -15.04 6.29 0.89
N LEU A 41 -15.81 6.15 1.96
CA LEU A 41 -15.28 6.08 3.33
C LEU A 41 -14.44 4.80 3.55
N VAL A 42 -14.88 3.66 3.02
CA VAL A 42 -14.12 2.40 3.03
C VAL A 42 -12.80 2.59 2.28
N ALA A 43 -12.82 3.18 1.08
CA ALA A 43 -11.61 3.45 0.31
C ALA A 43 -10.60 4.33 1.07
N VAL A 44 -11.08 5.37 1.76
CA VAL A 44 -10.23 6.20 2.62
C VAL A 44 -9.63 5.40 3.77
N ALA A 45 -10.42 4.56 4.43
CA ALA A 45 -9.97 3.75 5.55
C ALA A 45 -8.90 2.72 5.11
N THR A 46 -9.14 1.99 4.02
CA THR A 46 -8.18 1.05 3.43
C THR A 46 -6.89 1.74 3.03
N ALA A 47 -6.98 2.87 2.31
CA ALA A 47 -5.79 3.64 1.91
C ALA A 47 -4.95 4.10 3.11
N ARG A 48 -5.60 4.52 4.20
CA ARG A 48 -4.91 4.91 5.43
C ARG A 48 -4.23 3.73 6.12
N HIS A 49 -4.92 2.60 6.19
CA HIS A 49 -4.40 1.37 6.77
C HIS A 49 -3.16 0.89 6.00
N ASP A 50 -3.26 0.74 4.69
CA ASP A 50 -2.15 0.31 3.81
C ASP A 50 -0.90 1.19 3.99
N ARG A 51 -1.11 2.51 4.11
CA ARG A 51 -0.05 3.48 4.34
C ARG A 51 0.61 3.31 5.71
N GLN A 52 -0.20 3.12 6.76
CA GLN A 52 0.32 2.86 8.11
C GLN A 52 1.13 1.57 8.13
N GLU A 53 0.63 0.52 7.48
CA GLU A 53 1.37 -0.73 7.35
C GLU A 53 2.68 -0.54 6.59
N ALA A 54 2.66 0.15 5.46
CA ALA A 54 3.87 0.43 4.68
C ALA A 54 4.91 1.21 5.51
N THR A 55 4.46 2.18 6.30
CA THR A 55 5.31 2.96 7.21
C THR A 55 5.91 2.07 8.30
N ARG A 56 5.10 1.21 8.94
CA ARG A 56 5.56 0.23 9.92
C ARG A 56 6.60 -0.71 9.32
N ARG A 57 6.31 -1.32 8.17
CA ARG A 57 7.23 -2.21 7.44
C ARG A 57 8.55 -1.50 7.13
N GLN A 58 8.51 -0.24 6.70
CA GLN A 58 9.72 0.53 6.43
C GLN A 58 10.52 0.85 7.71
N ALA A 59 9.85 1.16 8.82
CA ALA A 59 10.50 1.37 10.11
C ALA A 59 11.18 0.10 10.60
N THR A 60 10.48 -1.04 10.61
CA THR A 60 11.05 -2.36 10.95
C THR A 60 12.26 -2.69 10.09
N LYS A 61 12.19 -2.43 8.78
CA LYS A 61 13.30 -2.64 7.85
C LYS A 61 14.51 -1.76 8.16
N ASN A 62 14.29 -0.50 8.52
CA ASN A 62 15.37 0.42 8.92
C ASN A 62 16.00 -0.01 10.25
N ASP A 63 15.20 -0.50 11.19
CA ASP A 63 15.69 -1.00 12.47
C ASP A 63 16.53 -2.27 12.28
N CYS A 64 16.02 -3.24 11.52
CA CYS A 64 16.78 -4.42 11.12
C CYS A 64 18.13 -4.06 10.47
N ARG A 65 18.13 -3.09 9.54
CA ARG A 65 19.37 -2.58 8.92
C ARG A 65 20.33 -1.97 9.95
N ARG A 66 19.81 -1.27 10.97
CA ARG A 66 20.63 -0.68 12.04
C ARG A 66 21.24 -1.79 12.90
N GLN A 67 20.45 -2.77 13.32
CA GLN A 67 20.92 -3.90 14.13
C GLN A 67 22.01 -4.69 13.40
N LEU A 68 21.80 -5.08 12.14
CA LEU A 68 22.80 -5.80 11.33
C LEU A 68 24.11 -5.00 11.18
N ARG A 69 24.05 -3.67 11.04
CA ARG A 69 25.24 -2.82 10.99
C ARG A 69 26.00 -2.76 12.31
N THR A 70 25.29 -2.79 13.43
CA THR A 70 25.90 -2.83 14.76
C THR A 70 26.59 -4.18 14.97
N MET A 71 25.92 -5.28 14.59
CA MET A 71 26.46 -6.64 14.70
C MET A 71 27.78 -6.81 13.97
N LEU A 72 27.95 -6.22 12.78
CA LEU A 72 29.22 -6.27 12.04
C LEU A 72 30.40 -5.61 12.77
N LYS A 73 30.17 -4.81 13.81
CA LYS A 73 31.21 -4.15 14.61
C LYS A 73 31.55 -4.88 15.91
N LEU A 74 30.75 -5.88 16.30
CA LEU A 74 30.93 -6.63 17.54
C LEU A 74 32.04 -7.66 17.40
N GLY A 75 32.65 -8.07 18.51
CA GLY A 75 33.50 -9.26 18.59
C GLY A 75 32.67 -10.56 18.48
N ASP A 76 33.30 -11.73 18.29
CA ASP A 76 32.57 -12.97 18.01
C ASP A 76 31.65 -13.43 19.17
N VAL A 77 32.12 -13.28 20.41
CA VAL A 77 31.34 -13.60 21.62
C VAL A 77 30.13 -12.67 21.76
N GLU A 78 30.33 -11.37 21.56
CA GLU A 78 29.26 -10.37 21.60
C GLU A 78 28.28 -10.55 20.44
N LEU A 79 28.77 -11.00 19.29
CA LEU A 79 27.99 -11.26 18.09
C LEU A 79 26.99 -12.40 18.30
N ALA A 80 27.44 -13.52 18.87
CA ALA A 80 26.56 -14.65 19.19
C ALA A 80 25.41 -14.19 20.10
N LYS A 81 25.75 -13.47 21.18
CA LYS A 81 24.76 -12.89 22.10
C LYS A 81 23.82 -11.88 21.41
N ALA A 82 24.33 -11.08 20.47
CA ALA A 82 23.51 -10.14 19.71
C ALA A 82 22.51 -10.85 18.78
N ILE A 83 22.89 -11.98 18.17
CA ILE A 83 22.00 -12.79 17.31
C ILE A 83 20.88 -13.41 18.15
N GLU A 84 21.20 -13.91 19.34
CA GLU A 84 20.19 -14.43 20.28
C GLU A 84 19.19 -13.36 20.71
N ASN A 85 19.66 -12.13 20.97
CA ASN A 85 18.83 -11.04 21.49
C ASN A 85 18.19 -10.15 20.42
N CYS A 86 18.44 -10.40 19.12
CA CYS A 86 17.87 -9.55 18.07
C CYS A 86 16.38 -9.78 17.85
N ASP A 87 15.73 -8.80 17.19
CA ASP A 87 14.31 -8.93 16.85
C ASP A 87 14.07 -10.09 15.87
N SER A 88 12.86 -10.64 15.89
CA SER A 88 12.49 -11.78 15.05
C SER A 88 12.67 -11.53 13.55
N GLY A 89 12.52 -10.29 13.08
CA GLY A 89 12.74 -9.92 11.69
C GLY A 89 14.22 -9.93 11.32
N THR A 90 15.08 -9.38 12.17
CA THR A 90 16.54 -9.47 12.02
C THR A 90 17.02 -10.91 12.07
N ARG A 91 16.51 -11.71 13.02
CA ARG A 91 16.82 -13.14 13.13
C ARG A 91 16.43 -13.91 11.87
N ALA A 92 15.22 -13.67 11.35
CA ALA A 92 14.77 -14.30 10.11
C ALA A 92 15.63 -13.92 8.90
N ALA A 93 16.08 -12.66 8.81
CA ALA A 93 16.98 -12.22 7.74
C ALA A 93 18.35 -12.90 7.81
N ILE A 94 18.90 -13.06 9.02
CA ILE A 94 20.15 -13.79 9.26
C ILE A 94 19.97 -15.27 8.90
N SER A 95 18.92 -15.92 9.39
CA SER A 95 18.64 -17.33 9.10
C SER A 95 18.46 -17.59 7.60
N ALA A 96 17.74 -16.72 6.88
CA ALA A 96 17.61 -16.82 5.43
C ALA A 96 18.97 -16.70 4.72
N ALA A 97 19.86 -15.82 5.20
CA ALA A 97 21.20 -15.68 4.65
C ALA A 97 22.10 -16.88 5.00
N GLN A 98 22.00 -17.42 6.21
CA GLN A 98 22.69 -18.64 6.62
C GLN A 98 22.25 -19.84 5.77
N ASN A 99 20.96 -20.01 5.53
CA ASN A 99 20.44 -21.07 4.66
C ASN A 99 20.91 -20.93 3.21
N ALA A 100 21.09 -19.70 2.73
CA ALA A 100 21.66 -19.45 1.40
C ALA A 100 23.16 -19.79 1.34
N ILE A 101 23.93 -19.47 2.39
CA ILE A 101 25.35 -19.81 2.50
C ILE A 101 25.57 -21.30 2.72
N TRP A 102 24.67 -21.97 3.45
CA TRP A 102 24.73 -23.42 3.70
C TRP A 102 24.93 -24.23 2.43
N LEU A 103 24.38 -23.75 1.31
CA LEU A 103 24.45 -24.40 0.00
C LEU A 103 25.70 -24.02 -0.81
N THR A 104 26.62 -23.25 -0.24
CA THR A 104 27.83 -22.76 -0.93
C THR A 104 29.10 -23.41 -0.39
N PRO A 105 30.13 -23.65 -1.25
CA PRO A 105 31.43 -24.17 -0.81
C PRO A 105 32.20 -23.24 0.13
N GLU A 106 31.73 -21.99 0.28
CA GLU A 106 32.36 -20.95 1.10
C GLU A 106 31.99 -21.07 2.59
N ALA A 107 31.02 -21.94 2.94
CA ALA A 107 30.62 -22.18 4.31
C ALA A 107 31.71 -22.93 5.07
N LYS A 108 32.32 -22.26 6.06
CA LYS A 108 33.25 -22.90 6.99
C LYS A 108 32.52 -23.37 8.24
N TRP A 109 32.87 -24.57 8.67
CA TRP A 109 32.34 -25.26 9.84
C TRP A 109 33.47 -25.47 10.84
N VAL A 110 33.17 -25.30 12.12
CA VAL A 110 34.08 -25.56 13.25
C VAL A 110 33.42 -26.54 14.20
N PRO A 111 34.21 -27.41 14.87
CA PRO A 111 33.68 -28.24 15.94
C PRO A 111 32.98 -27.39 17.00
N SER A 112 31.86 -27.89 17.52
CA SER A 112 31.16 -27.24 18.62
C SER A 112 31.95 -27.40 19.93
N ASP A 113 32.23 -26.28 20.61
CA ASP A 113 32.78 -26.27 21.97
C ASP A 113 31.69 -26.39 23.05
N ASP A 114 30.41 -26.50 22.65
CA ASP A 114 29.28 -26.63 23.57
C ASP A 114 29.28 -28.03 24.24
N PRO A 115 29.42 -28.11 25.58
CA PRO A 115 29.45 -29.38 26.30
C PRO A 115 28.14 -30.17 26.20
N ASP A 116 27.03 -29.50 25.87
CA ASP A 116 25.71 -30.12 25.70
C ASP A 116 25.43 -30.52 24.24
N ALA A 117 26.30 -30.15 23.30
CA ALA A 117 26.14 -30.55 21.91
C ALA A 117 26.48 -32.03 21.69
N MET A 118 25.76 -32.68 20.77
CA MET A 118 26.07 -34.07 20.42
C MET A 118 27.51 -34.19 19.91
N SER A 119 28.18 -35.29 20.26
CA SER A 119 29.54 -35.55 19.78
C SER A 119 29.60 -35.51 18.25
N GLY A 120 30.50 -34.69 17.71
CA GLY A 120 30.60 -34.42 16.26
C GLY A 120 29.67 -33.31 15.76
N ALA A 121 29.00 -32.57 16.64
CA ALA A 121 28.24 -31.38 16.24
C ALA A 121 29.20 -30.31 15.69
N GLU A 122 28.85 -29.81 14.51
CA GLU A 122 29.55 -28.71 13.86
C GLU A 122 28.71 -27.44 13.93
N MET A 123 29.37 -26.31 14.17
CA MET A 123 28.76 -24.99 14.14
C MET A 123 29.35 -24.17 12.99
N LEU A 124 28.58 -23.19 12.51
CA LEU A 124 29.10 -22.24 11.53
C LEU A 124 30.26 -21.46 12.15
N ALA A 125 31.39 -21.42 11.45
CA ALA A 125 32.53 -20.63 11.85
C ALA A 125 32.14 -19.15 12.01
N PRO A 126 32.74 -18.40 12.96
CA PRO A 126 32.41 -16.99 13.18
C PRO A 126 32.49 -16.13 11.92
N GLU A 127 33.43 -16.41 11.01
CA GLU A 127 33.57 -15.70 9.73
C GLU A 127 32.38 -15.97 8.81
N THR A 128 31.88 -17.21 8.77
CA THR A 128 30.69 -17.60 8.01
C THR A 128 29.45 -16.92 8.58
N VAL A 129 29.34 -16.81 9.91
CA VAL A 129 28.26 -16.07 10.58
C VAL A 129 28.32 -14.58 10.20
N ARG A 130 29.49 -13.95 10.26
CA ARG A 130 29.67 -12.55 9.82
C ARG A 130 29.29 -12.37 8.36
N ARG A 131 29.68 -13.30 7.49
CA ARG A 131 29.31 -13.29 6.08
C ARG A 131 27.79 -13.38 5.89
N SER A 132 27.10 -14.19 6.67
CA SER A 132 25.63 -14.27 6.65
C SER A 132 24.98 -12.94 7.00
N ILE A 133 25.53 -12.19 7.95
CA ILE A 133 25.05 -10.86 8.34
C ILE A 133 25.30 -9.84 7.23
N GLU A 134 26.45 -9.91 6.54
CA GLU A 134 26.73 -9.08 5.37
C GLU A 134 25.72 -9.33 4.25
N ILE A 135 25.42 -10.59 3.96
CA ILE A 135 24.44 -11.00 2.95
C ILE A 135 23.03 -10.55 3.37
N ALA A 136 22.65 -10.77 4.64
CA ALA A 136 21.38 -10.29 5.18
C ALA A 136 21.26 -8.76 5.03
N LEU A 137 22.32 -8.02 5.36
CA LEU A 137 22.37 -6.56 5.19
C LEU A 137 22.26 -6.15 3.72
N ALA A 138 22.92 -6.87 2.81
CA ALA A 138 22.83 -6.64 1.37
C ALA A 138 21.41 -6.92 0.84
N ASN A 139 20.74 -7.98 1.32
CA ASN A 139 19.37 -8.34 0.97
C ASN A 139 18.33 -7.34 1.51
N VAL A 140 18.54 -6.83 2.72
CA VAL A 140 17.74 -5.73 3.27
C VAL A 140 17.96 -4.45 2.44
N ARG A 141 19.16 -4.20 1.92
CA ARG A 141 19.41 -3.09 0.98
C ARG A 141 18.75 -3.33 -0.38
N SER A 142 18.95 -4.48 -1.02
CA SER A 142 18.47 -4.77 -2.38
C SER A 142 16.95 -4.94 -2.48
N SER A 143 16.28 -5.34 -1.40
CA SER A 143 14.82 -5.34 -1.30
C SER A 143 14.21 -3.93 -1.30
N THR A 144 15.01 -2.85 -1.42
CA THR A 144 14.52 -1.64 -2.10
C THR A 144 14.33 -1.98 -3.58
N ALA A 145 13.32 -2.80 -3.87
CA ALA A 145 12.93 -3.15 -5.23
C ALA A 145 12.92 -1.88 -6.08
N LYS A 146 13.51 -2.00 -7.28
CA LYS A 146 13.69 -0.97 -8.30
C LYS A 146 12.78 0.24 -8.10
N ARG A 147 13.40 1.44 -8.15
CA ARG A 147 12.80 2.79 -8.16
C ARG A 147 11.89 3.02 -9.38
N GLY A 148 11.14 2.01 -9.82
CA GLY A 148 10.05 2.13 -10.76
C GLY A 148 8.81 2.63 -10.04
N ARG A 149 7.94 3.31 -10.80
CA ARG A 149 6.66 3.83 -10.34
C ARG A 149 5.76 2.64 -9.97
N LYS A 150 5.86 2.12 -8.73
CA LYS A 150 4.90 1.15 -8.21
C LYS A 150 3.53 1.82 -8.30
N GLU A 151 2.67 1.30 -9.18
CA GLU A 151 1.26 1.64 -9.14
C GLU A 151 0.78 1.27 -7.73
N LYS A 152 0.25 2.24 -7.01
CA LYS A 152 -0.25 2.05 -5.65
C LYS A 152 -1.72 1.68 -5.80
N PRO A 153 -2.11 0.41 -5.58
CA PRO A 153 -3.47 -0.04 -5.87
C PRO A 153 -4.52 0.79 -5.11
N TYR A 154 -4.17 1.19 -3.90
CA TYR A 154 -5.01 2.06 -3.07
C TYR A 154 -5.22 3.48 -3.64
N GLN A 155 -4.28 4.02 -4.44
CA GLN A 155 -4.49 5.30 -5.16
C GLN A 155 -5.58 5.18 -6.22
N GLN A 156 -5.52 4.10 -7.00
CA GLN A 156 -6.44 3.86 -8.09
C GLN A 156 -7.85 3.63 -7.53
N TYR A 157 -7.95 2.81 -6.49
CA TYR A 157 -9.21 2.58 -5.79
C TYR A 157 -9.80 3.86 -5.20
N LEU A 158 -8.99 4.67 -4.52
CA LEU A 158 -9.43 5.95 -3.96
C LEU A 158 -9.84 6.96 -5.03
N ALA A 159 -9.09 7.06 -6.13
CA ALA A 159 -9.41 7.94 -7.26
C ALA A 159 -10.72 7.52 -7.95
N ARG A 160 -10.94 6.21 -8.11
CA ARG A 160 -12.17 5.64 -8.65
C ARG A 160 -13.37 5.97 -7.77
N ALA A 161 -13.27 5.74 -6.46
CA ALA A 161 -14.34 6.07 -5.52
C ALA A 161 -14.64 7.58 -5.50
N CYS A 162 -13.62 8.45 -5.59
CA CYS A 162 -13.80 9.89 -5.72
C CYS A 162 -14.55 10.26 -7.01
N HIS A 163 -14.14 9.68 -8.14
CA HIS A 163 -14.75 9.95 -9.44
C HIS A 163 -16.22 9.51 -9.50
N GLU A 164 -16.52 8.30 -9.01
CA GLU A 164 -17.87 7.75 -8.97
C GLU A 164 -18.80 8.62 -8.10
N TYR A 165 -18.36 8.97 -6.89
CA TYR A 165 -19.16 9.78 -5.98
C TYR A 165 -19.38 11.21 -6.52
N TRP A 166 -18.33 11.85 -7.05
CA TRP A 166 -18.43 13.19 -7.64
C TRP A 166 -19.40 13.22 -8.82
N SER A 167 -19.26 12.26 -9.75
CA SER A 167 -20.10 12.20 -10.95
C SER A 167 -21.56 11.87 -10.66
N ALA A 168 -21.83 11.26 -9.50
CA ALA A 168 -23.19 11.01 -9.03
C ALA A 168 -23.83 12.23 -8.37
N CYS A 169 -23.03 13.12 -7.76
CA CYS A 169 -23.51 14.29 -7.01
C CYS A 169 -23.52 15.58 -7.84
N ARG A 170 -22.74 15.66 -8.93
CA ARG A 170 -22.52 16.89 -9.69
C ARG A 170 -22.53 16.66 -11.19
N PRO A 171 -23.04 17.63 -11.98
CA PRO A 171 -23.01 17.56 -13.43
C PRO A 171 -21.57 17.56 -13.96
N LYS A 172 -21.39 17.05 -15.18
CA LYS A 172 -20.10 17.05 -15.86
C LYS A 172 -19.62 18.50 -16.03
N GLY A 173 -18.38 18.78 -15.63
CA GLY A 173 -17.80 20.14 -15.70
C GLY A 173 -18.03 21.02 -14.47
N ALA A 174 -18.75 20.53 -13.45
CA ALA A 174 -18.92 21.28 -12.21
C ALA A 174 -17.55 21.64 -11.56
N PRO A 175 -17.37 22.88 -11.10
CA PRO A 175 -16.15 23.29 -10.40
C PRO A 175 -16.03 22.58 -9.04
N GLY A 176 -14.83 22.50 -8.48
CA GLY A 176 -14.61 21.92 -7.14
C GLY A 176 -14.16 20.45 -7.10
N ARG A 177 -14.10 19.76 -8.26
CA ARG A 177 -13.76 18.32 -8.33
C ARG A 177 -12.37 18.02 -7.78
N VAL A 178 -11.40 18.87 -8.12
CA VAL A 178 -10.00 18.73 -7.73
C VAL A 178 -9.86 18.98 -6.23
N GLU A 179 -10.52 20.01 -5.70
CA GLU A 179 -10.54 20.36 -4.28
C GLU A 179 -11.19 19.25 -3.44
N PHE A 180 -12.31 18.70 -3.92
CA PHE A 180 -12.95 17.54 -3.29
C PHE A 180 -12.01 16.34 -3.23
N THR A 181 -11.43 15.98 -4.38
CA THR A 181 -10.56 14.80 -4.46
C THR A 181 -9.31 15.02 -3.60
N ARG A 182 -8.75 16.25 -3.57
CA ARG A 182 -7.66 16.61 -2.67
C ARG A 182 -8.07 16.42 -1.21
N ALA A 183 -9.25 16.86 -0.78
CA ALA A 183 -9.73 16.67 0.59
C ALA A 183 -9.87 15.18 0.96
N VAL A 184 -10.30 14.33 0.03
CA VAL A 184 -10.39 12.88 0.24
C VAL A 184 -8.99 12.26 0.37
N PHE A 185 -8.07 12.60 -0.50
CA PHE A 185 -6.69 12.11 -0.43
C PHE A 185 -5.96 12.60 0.83
N GLU A 186 -6.19 13.86 1.24
CA GLU A 186 -5.71 14.35 2.54
C GLU A 186 -6.26 13.55 3.71
N ALA A 187 -7.52 13.14 3.66
CA ALA A 187 -8.14 12.32 4.70
C ALA A 187 -7.61 10.88 4.73
N ALA A 188 -7.14 10.36 3.59
CA ALA A 188 -6.36 9.13 3.50
C ALA A 188 -4.90 9.29 3.95
N ASP A 189 -4.58 10.43 4.58
CA ASP A 189 -3.27 10.79 5.11
C ASP A 189 -2.17 10.85 4.05
N TRP A 190 -2.51 11.15 2.78
CA TRP A 190 -1.61 10.98 1.64
C TRP A 190 -0.29 11.80 1.66
N ARG A 191 -0.24 12.93 2.38
CA ARG A 191 0.75 14.02 2.16
C ARG A 191 2.24 13.65 2.22
N ASN A 192 2.64 12.58 2.91
CA ASN A 192 4.08 12.21 3.06
C ASN A 192 4.61 11.18 2.06
N ASP A 193 3.85 10.84 1.01
CA ASP A 193 4.31 9.83 0.04
C ASP A 193 5.21 10.48 -1.02
N LYS A 194 6.49 10.07 -1.09
CA LYS A 194 7.48 10.62 -2.04
C LYS A 194 7.08 10.22 -3.46
N GLY A 195 6.33 11.09 -4.12
CA GLY A 195 5.91 10.91 -5.51
C GLY A 195 4.61 11.57 -5.91
N LEU A 196 3.92 12.35 -5.03
CA LEU A 196 2.79 13.28 -5.31
C LEU A 196 2.06 13.71 -4.01
N PRO A 197 1.24 14.79 -3.98
CA PRO A 197 1.44 16.20 -4.29
C PRO A 197 1.51 17.07 -3.01
N GLY A 198 2.21 18.21 -3.02
CA GLY A 198 2.13 19.19 -1.94
C GLY A 198 1.96 20.62 -2.47
N LYS A 199 0.85 21.31 -2.14
CA LYS A 199 0.42 22.70 -2.48
C LYS A 199 0.76 23.33 -3.85
N VAL A 200 1.57 22.73 -4.71
CA VAL A 200 2.19 23.33 -5.91
C VAL A 200 1.37 22.96 -7.16
N PRO A 201 1.31 23.80 -8.21
CA PRO A 201 0.52 23.55 -9.43
C PRO A 201 0.74 22.20 -10.16
N GLU A 202 1.89 21.53 -9.99
CA GLU A 202 2.14 20.17 -10.53
C GLU A 202 1.25 19.08 -9.91
N ASP A 203 0.67 19.39 -8.76
CA ASP A 203 -0.20 18.52 -8.00
C ASP A 203 -1.56 18.26 -8.66
N SER A 204 -2.13 19.32 -9.26
CA SER A 204 -3.43 19.24 -9.93
C SER A 204 -3.37 18.32 -11.14
N LYS A 205 -2.29 18.44 -11.93
CA LYS A 205 -2.10 17.66 -13.16
C LYS A 205 -2.04 16.15 -12.91
N ASN A 206 -1.43 15.73 -11.81
CA ASN A 206 -1.33 14.31 -11.48
C ASN A 206 -2.62 13.76 -10.85
N LEU A 207 -3.34 14.56 -10.05
CA LEU A 207 -4.67 14.21 -9.58
C LEU A 207 -5.65 14.08 -10.76
N GLU A 208 -5.58 15.00 -11.70
CA GLU A 208 -6.35 14.97 -12.95
C GLU A 208 -6.01 13.75 -13.80
N ARG A 209 -4.73 13.34 -13.89
CA ARG A 209 -4.34 12.10 -14.55
C ARG A 209 -4.96 10.87 -13.89
N LEU A 210 -4.91 10.77 -12.55
CA LEU A 210 -5.54 9.67 -11.81
C LEU A 210 -7.06 9.64 -12.00
N LEU A 211 -7.71 10.79 -11.92
CA LEU A 211 -9.16 10.92 -12.16
C LEU A 211 -9.52 10.60 -13.61
N SER A 212 -8.68 10.98 -14.58
CA SER A 212 -8.90 10.67 -15.99
C SER A 212 -8.71 9.19 -16.28
N LYS A 213 -7.72 8.54 -15.65
CA LYS A 213 -7.53 7.08 -15.71
C LYS A 213 -8.76 6.36 -15.14
N ALA A 214 -9.19 6.75 -13.93
CA ALA A 214 -10.37 6.19 -13.29
C ALA A 214 -11.66 6.40 -14.11
N ALA A 215 -11.81 7.56 -14.76
CA ALA A 215 -12.96 7.83 -15.64
C ALA A 215 -12.97 6.94 -16.88
N ARG A 216 -11.79 6.67 -17.48
CA ARG A 216 -11.67 5.75 -18.64
C ARG A 216 -11.97 4.31 -18.23
N GLU A 217 -11.45 3.86 -17.10
CA GLU A 217 -11.74 2.53 -16.54
C GLU A 217 -13.24 2.37 -16.23
N ALA A 218 -13.85 3.37 -15.59
CA ALA A 218 -15.29 3.35 -15.32
C ALA A 218 -16.15 3.37 -16.59
N ALA A 219 -15.67 4.01 -17.68
CA ALA A 219 -16.35 3.99 -18.98
C ALA A 219 -16.21 2.63 -19.67
N ALA A 220 -15.03 2.02 -19.61
CA ALA A 220 -14.78 0.68 -20.14
C ALA A 220 -15.62 -0.38 -19.42
N ASP A 221 -15.70 -0.31 -18.08
CA ASP A 221 -16.53 -1.21 -17.27
C ASP A 221 -18.02 -1.09 -17.64
N ARG A 222 -18.52 0.12 -17.90
CA ARG A 222 -19.91 0.33 -18.36
C ARG A 222 -20.14 -0.24 -19.75
N ALA A 223 -19.23 -0.01 -20.70
CA ALA A 223 -19.34 -0.53 -22.05
C ALA A 223 -19.32 -2.08 -22.07
N ALA A 224 -18.51 -2.70 -21.20
CA ALA A 224 -18.49 -4.14 -21.02
C ALA A 224 -19.81 -4.68 -20.44
N TRP A 225 -20.37 -3.99 -19.44
CA TRP A 225 -21.68 -4.32 -18.88
C TRP A 225 -22.83 -4.16 -19.87
N GLU A 226 -22.83 -3.10 -20.69
CA GLU A 226 -23.83 -2.90 -21.75
C GLU A 226 -23.72 -3.96 -22.85
N SER A 227 -22.50 -4.36 -23.21
CA SER A 227 -22.26 -5.48 -24.14
C SER A 227 -22.78 -6.81 -23.58
N LEU A 228 -22.54 -7.10 -22.29
CA LEU A 228 -23.08 -8.28 -21.63
C LEU A 228 -24.60 -8.25 -21.54
N ARG A 229 -25.18 -7.09 -21.20
CA ARG A 229 -26.63 -6.91 -21.12
C ARG A 229 -27.31 -7.15 -22.48
N THR A 230 -26.77 -6.57 -23.54
CA THR A 230 -27.30 -6.75 -24.91
C THR A 230 -27.16 -8.19 -25.38
N LEU A 231 -26.10 -8.91 -25.01
CA LEU A 231 -25.97 -10.36 -25.26
C LEU A 231 -27.04 -11.17 -24.52
N ILE A 232 -27.31 -10.85 -23.25
CA ILE A 232 -28.34 -11.52 -22.44
C ILE A 232 -29.75 -11.23 -22.99
N GLU A 233 -30.02 -9.98 -23.38
CA GLU A 233 -31.30 -9.58 -23.97
C GLU A 233 -31.52 -10.24 -25.34
N ARG A 234 -30.47 -10.37 -26.17
CA ARG A 234 -30.52 -11.12 -27.44
C ARG A 234 -30.66 -12.63 -27.24
N GLY A 235 -30.07 -13.19 -26.18
CA GLY A 235 -30.20 -14.61 -25.82
C GLY A 235 -31.52 -14.99 -25.15
N ARG A 236 -32.33 -14.01 -24.74
CA ARG A 236 -33.67 -14.20 -24.15
C ARG A 236 -34.82 -14.15 -25.14
N ILE A 237 -34.54 -13.99 -26.44
CA ILE A 237 -35.55 -14.14 -27.49
C ILE A 237 -35.52 -15.60 -27.97
N LYS A 238 -36.37 -16.43 -27.35
CA LYS A 238 -36.96 -17.62 -27.96
C LYS A 238 -38.43 -17.67 -27.56
#